data_AF-A0A059XBI2-F1
#
_entry.id   AF-A0A059XBI2-F1
#
_cell.length_a   1.000
_cell.length_b   1.000
_cell.length_c   1.000
_cell.angle_alpha   90.00
_cell.angle_beta   90.00
_cell.angle_gamma   90.00
#
_symmetry.space_group_name_H-M   'P 1'
#
loop_
_entity.id
_entity.type
_entity.pdbx_description
1 polymer ?
#
loop_
_entity_poly.entity_id
_entity_poly.type
_entity_poly.pdbx_seq_one_letter_code
_entity_poly.pdbx_strand_id
1 'polypeptide(L)'
;LGTASRGGKRWMHWDAGMFGGVIETTEGLKYRIRTDRSGPDTPWTVGGPTCDSVDIIMREEPLPSDLQEGDFIYIRNAGAYTTAYASQFNGFPLPEVRVFESKGSPAEARAGARAELRS
;
A
#
# COMPACT_ATOMS: atom_id res chain seq x y z
N LEU A 1 1.38 -4.07 9.46
CA LEU A 1 1.31 -5.33 10.24
C LEU A 1 2.67 -5.93 10.57
N GLY A 2 3.56 -6.20 9.61
CA GLY A 2 4.88 -6.75 9.97
C GLY A 2 5.74 -7.22 8.79
N THR A 3 6.99 -7.56 9.08
CA THR A 3 7.96 -8.10 8.12
C THR A 3 8.34 -9.54 8.43
N ALA A 4 8.63 -10.35 7.42
CA ALA A 4 9.06 -11.74 7.58
C ALA A 4 10.11 -12.15 6.54
N SER A 5 10.89 -13.17 6.86
CA SER A 5 11.80 -13.84 5.92
C SER A 5 11.30 -15.27 5.68
N ARG A 6 10.94 -15.61 4.45
CA ARG A 6 10.39 -16.92 4.05
C ARG A 6 11.19 -17.49 2.89
N GLY A 7 11.89 -18.60 3.10
CA GLY A 7 12.69 -19.24 2.05
C GLY A 7 13.74 -18.30 1.43
N GLY A 8 14.36 -17.43 2.24
CA GLY A 8 15.31 -16.41 1.77
C GLY A 8 14.68 -15.18 1.11
N LYS A 9 13.35 -15.14 0.92
CA LYS A 9 12.64 -13.96 0.41
C LYS A 9 12.12 -13.08 1.54
N ARG A 10 12.21 -11.76 1.34
CA ARG A 10 11.64 -10.76 2.27
C ARG A 10 10.17 -10.53 1.97
N TRP A 11 9.38 -10.46 3.03
CA TRP A 11 7.94 -10.23 2.99
C TRP A 11 7.59 -9.05 3.89
N MET A 12 6.66 -8.23 3.42
CA MET A 12 5.94 -7.28 4.27
C MET A 12 4.45 -7.52 4.14
N HIS A 13 3.73 -7.28 5.23
CA HIS A 13 2.28 -7.36 5.27
C HIS A 13 1.71 -5.99 5.62
N TRP A 14 0.95 -5.44 4.69
CA TRP A 14 0.18 -4.22 4.88
C TRP A 14 -1.12 -4.55 5.63
N ASP A 15 -1.68 -3.55 6.31
CA ASP A 15 -3.03 -3.66 6.92
C ASP A 15 -4.15 -3.46 5.89
N ALA A 16 -3.80 -3.15 4.64
CA ALA A 16 -4.71 -3.04 3.52
C ALA A 16 -4.14 -3.84 2.33
N GLY A 17 -5.01 -4.63 1.72
CA GLY A 17 -4.68 -5.51 0.61
C GLY A 17 -5.68 -5.40 -0.52
N MET A 18 -5.76 -6.46 -1.32
CA MET A 18 -6.69 -6.57 -2.45
C MET A 18 -8.10 -6.12 -2.06
N PHE A 19 -8.63 -6.69 -0.97
CA PHE A 19 -9.98 -6.42 -0.47
C PHE A 19 -10.12 -5.07 0.22
N GLY A 20 -9.01 -4.41 0.56
CA GLY A 20 -8.95 -3.04 1.09
C GLY A 20 -9.02 -1.97 0.02
N GLY A 21 -9.19 -2.35 -1.26
CA GLY A 21 -9.33 -1.40 -2.36
C GLY A 21 -8.06 -1.21 -3.19
N VAL A 22 -7.17 -2.20 -3.24
CA VAL A 22 -6.09 -2.26 -4.26
C VAL A 22 -6.23 -3.48 -5.15
N ILE A 23 -7.46 -3.88 -5.49
CA ILE A 23 -7.75 -5.11 -6.22
C ILE A 23 -7.17 -5.11 -7.65
N GLU A 24 -7.06 -3.94 -8.27
CA GLU A 24 -6.48 -3.73 -9.59
C GLU A 24 -5.01 -4.16 -9.71
N THR A 25 -4.30 -4.38 -8.59
CA THR A 25 -2.95 -4.97 -8.65
C THR A 25 -2.98 -6.41 -9.17
N THR A 26 -4.11 -7.10 -9.04
CA THR A 26 -4.33 -8.43 -9.64
C THR A 26 -4.49 -8.36 -11.16
N GLU A 27 -4.89 -7.21 -11.68
CA GLU A 27 -5.08 -6.95 -13.11
C GLU A 27 -3.82 -6.32 -13.76
N GLY A 28 -2.72 -6.25 -13.01
CA GLY A 28 -1.42 -5.79 -13.49
C GLY A 28 -1.13 -4.32 -13.23
N LEU A 29 -2.01 -3.57 -12.55
CA LEU A 29 -1.70 -2.21 -12.14
C LEU A 29 -0.58 -2.22 -11.09
N LYS A 30 0.45 -1.41 -11.32
CA LYS A 30 1.58 -1.26 -10.39
C LYS A 30 1.58 0.12 -9.75
N TYR A 31 1.39 0.16 -8.44
CA TYR A 31 1.54 1.39 -7.67
C TYR A 31 3.00 1.78 -7.51
N ARG A 32 3.28 3.08 -7.61
CA ARG A 32 4.57 3.59 -7.15
C ARG A 32 4.51 3.77 -5.64
N ILE A 33 5.22 2.91 -4.92
CA ILE A 33 5.41 2.97 -3.48
C ILE A 33 6.40 4.08 -3.11
N ARG A 34 6.12 4.77 -2.01
CA ARG A 34 7.06 5.62 -1.29
C ARG A 34 7.07 5.23 0.18
N THR A 35 8.19 5.50 0.83
CA THR A 35 8.45 5.25 2.24
C THR A 35 9.41 6.33 2.74
N ASP A 36 9.46 6.54 4.05
CA ASP A 36 10.43 7.42 4.71
C ASP A 36 11.81 6.77 4.89
N ARG A 37 11.95 5.48 4.52
CA ARG A 37 13.21 4.73 4.51
C ARG A 37 14.01 4.95 3.24
N SER A 38 15.33 4.75 3.34
CA SER A 38 16.26 5.04 2.25
C SER A 38 17.43 4.06 2.17
N GLY A 39 17.36 2.91 2.83
CA GLY A 39 18.32 1.83 2.62
C GLY A 39 18.33 1.36 1.16
N PRO A 40 19.37 0.63 0.73
CA PRO A 40 19.44 0.15 -0.64
C PRO A 40 18.25 -0.75 -0.95
N ASP A 41 17.74 -0.63 -2.18
CA ASP A 41 16.61 -1.42 -2.65
C ASP A 41 16.97 -2.91 -2.68
N THR A 42 16.04 -3.72 -2.18
CA THR A 42 16.10 -5.18 -2.22
C THR A 42 14.72 -5.72 -2.58
N PRO A 43 14.60 -6.94 -3.15
CA PRO A 43 13.30 -7.48 -3.51
C PRO A 43 12.42 -7.80 -2.29
N TRP A 44 11.20 -7.25 -2.27
CA TRP A 44 10.17 -7.56 -1.28
C TRP A 44 8.94 -8.19 -1.94
N THR A 45 8.30 -9.13 -1.26
CA THR A 45 6.92 -9.55 -1.57
C THR A 45 5.96 -8.86 -0.61
N VAL A 46 4.89 -8.28 -1.15
CA VAL A 46 3.91 -7.50 -0.38
C VAL A 46 2.61 -8.27 -0.32
N GLY A 47 2.22 -8.68 0.89
CA GLY A 47 0.91 -9.27 1.18
C GLY A 47 -0.03 -8.25 1.82
N GLY A 48 -1.32 -8.46 1.63
CA GLY A 48 -2.35 -7.79 2.42
C GLY A 48 -2.60 -8.48 3.77
N PRO A 49 -3.62 -8.02 4.52
CA PRO A 49 -3.90 -8.49 5.88
C PRO A 49 -4.67 -9.81 5.92
N THR A 50 -5.21 -10.28 4.79
CA THR A 50 -6.12 -11.42 4.80
C THR A 50 -5.36 -12.75 4.80
N CYS A 51 -6.02 -13.80 5.29
CA CYS A 51 -5.48 -15.16 5.25
C CYS A 51 -5.59 -15.82 3.87
N ASP A 52 -6.04 -15.09 2.85
CA ASP A 52 -6.21 -15.64 1.51
C ASP A 52 -4.90 -15.52 0.71
N SER A 53 -4.52 -16.62 0.06
CA SER A 53 -3.35 -16.68 -0.81
C SER A 53 -3.39 -15.72 -2.00
N VAL A 54 -4.59 -15.27 -2.40
CA VAL A 54 -4.73 -14.30 -3.49
C VAL A 54 -4.32 -12.89 -3.07
N ASP A 55 -4.32 -12.57 -1.78
CA ASP A 55 -4.04 -11.24 -1.23
C ASP A 55 -2.54 -10.90 -1.22
N ILE A 56 -1.94 -11.02 -2.39
CA ILE A 56 -0.56 -10.65 -2.68
C ILE A 56 -0.61 -9.48 -3.64
N ILE A 57 -0.24 -8.31 -3.12
CA ILE A 57 -0.31 -7.02 -3.81
C ILE A 57 0.80 -6.92 -4.85
N MET A 58 2.03 -7.28 -4.46
CA MET A 58 3.22 -7.18 -5.32
C MET A 58 4.21 -8.30 -5.03
N ARG A 59 5.00 -8.67 -6.04
CA ARG A 59 6.04 -9.68 -5.95
C ARG A 59 7.35 -9.10 -6.45
N GLU A 60 8.40 -9.32 -5.67
CA GLU A 60 9.77 -8.92 -6.00
C GLU A 60 9.91 -7.41 -6.30
N GLU A 61 9.14 -6.59 -5.57
CA GLU A 61 9.19 -5.14 -5.69
C GLU A 61 10.46 -4.61 -5.03
N PRO A 62 11.29 -3.82 -5.74
CA PRO A 62 12.48 -3.21 -5.16
C PRO A 62 12.06 -2.12 -4.16
N LEU A 63 12.32 -2.35 -2.87
CA LEU A 63 12.04 -1.41 -1.79
C LEU A 63 13.22 -1.36 -0.80
N PRO A 64 13.34 -0.28 0.00
CA PRO A 64 14.43 -0.13 0.95
C PRO A 64 14.57 -1.35 1.89
N SER A 65 15.80 -1.81 2.03
CA SER A 65 16.14 -3.00 2.85
C SER A 65 15.98 -2.79 4.36
N ASP A 66 15.92 -1.54 4.81
CA ASP A 66 15.74 -1.09 6.19
C ASP A 66 14.27 -0.82 6.57
N LEU A 67 13.32 -1.20 5.71
CA LEU A 67 11.90 -1.23 6.06
C LEU A 67 11.63 -2.17 7.23
N GLN A 68 10.83 -1.68 8.18
CA GLN A 68 10.45 -2.40 9.39
C GLN A 68 8.95 -2.31 9.66
N GLU A 69 8.48 -3.13 10.58
CA GLU A 69 7.12 -3.05 11.10
C GLU A 69 6.82 -1.64 11.65
N GLY A 70 5.60 -1.16 11.39
CA GLY A 70 5.13 0.16 11.80
C GLY A 70 5.56 1.31 10.89
N ASP A 71 6.39 1.07 9.87
CA ASP A 71 6.68 2.09 8.86
C ASP A 71 5.45 2.35 7.98
N PHE A 72 5.23 3.61 7.62
CA PHE A 72 4.20 3.99 6.67
C PHE A 72 4.64 3.72 5.23
N ILE A 73 3.69 3.26 4.42
CA ILE A 73 3.82 3.12 2.97
C ILE A 73 2.82 4.06 2.31
N TYR A 74 3.29 4.82 1.33
CA TYR A 74 2.47 5.75 0.57
C TYR A 74 2.35 5.27 -0.87
N ILE A 75 1.12 5.07 -1.33
CA ILE A 75 0.82 4.83 -2.74
C ILE A 75 0.20 6.09 -3.35
N ARG A 76 0.64 6.44 -4.56
CA ARG A 76 0.07 7.56 -5.33
C ARG A 76 -0.99 7.07 -6.29
N ASN A 77 -1.83 8.00 -6.77
CA ASN A 77 -2.91 7.73 -7.72
C ASN A 77 -4.00 6.76 -7.22
N ALA A 78 -4.16 6.65 -5.90
CA ALA A 78 -5.16 5.78 -5.26
C ALA A 78 -6.50 6.49 -4.98
N GLY A 79 -6.87 7.48 -5.81
CA GLY A 79 -8.07 8.30 -5.59
C GLY A 79 -9.30 7.85 -6.39
N ALA A 80 -9.12 7.02 -7.41
CA ALA A 80 -10.19 6.50 -8.24
C ALA A 80 -10.11 4.97 -8.26
N TYR A 81 -11.27 4.31 -8.16
CA TYR A 81 -11.38 2.86 -8.24
C TYR A 81 -10.54 2.10 -7.21
N THR A 82 -10.32 2.68 -6.03
CA THR A 82 -9.65 2.03 -4.91
C THR A 82 -10.64 1.75 -3.78
N THR A 83 -10.95 2.75 -2.95
CA THR A 83 -11.93 2.64 -1.86
C THR A 83 -13.33 2.26 -2.36
N ALA A 84 -13.65 2.56 -3.63
CA ALA A 84 -14.89 2.13 -4.28
C ALA A 84 -15.00 0.60 -4.45
N TYR A 85 -13.88 -0.13 -4.49
CA TYR A 85 -13.83 -1.60 -4.53
C TYR A 85 -13.50 -2.24 -3.17
N ALA A 86 -13.33 -1.43 -2.11
CA ALA A 86 -13.03 -1.96 -0.79
C ALA A 86 -14.23 -2.73 -0.20
N SER A 87 -13.94 -3.79 0.55
CA SER A 87 -14.92 -4.64 1.20
C SER A 87 -14.49 -4.99 2.63
N GLN A 88 -15.44 -5.43 3.45
CA GLN A 88 -15.15 -5.91 4.81
C GLN A 88 -14.84 -7.41 4.84
N PHE A 89 -14.15 -7.92 3.81
CA PHE A 89 -13.74 -9.32 3.75
C PHE A 89 -12.87 -9.69 4.98
N ASN A 90 -13.06 -10.88 5.54
CA ASN A 90 -12.49 -11.29 6.84
C ASN A 90 -12.81 -10.37 8.03
N GLY A 91 -13.77 -9.45 7.91
CA GLY A 91 -14.15 -8.52 8.97
C GLY A 91 -13.20 -7.33 9.15
N PHE A 92 -12.24 -7.12 8.25
CA PHE A 92 -11.37 -5.93 8.31
C PHE A 92 -12.18 -4.66 8.00
N PRO A 93 -11.87 -3.53 8.66
CA PRO A 93 -12.57 -2.27 8.41
C PRO A 93 -12.24 -1.72 7.01
N LEU A 94 -13.16 -0.91 6.47
CA LEU A 94 -12.87 -0.15 5.26
C LEU A 94 -11.80 0.92 5.56
N PRO A 95 -10.95 1.29 4.56
CA PRO A 95 -9.99 2.37 4.73
C PRO A 95 -10.66 3.69 5.12
N GLU A 96 -10.07 4.41 6.08
CA GLU A 96 -10.52 5.75 6.44
C GLU A 96 -10.16 6.75 5.33
N VAL A 97 -11.15 7.53 4.87
CA VAL A 97 -10.91 8.62 3.92
C VAL A 97 -10.87 9.94 4.67
N ARG A 98 -9.72 10.61 4.60
CA ARG A 98 -9.52 11.96 5.16
C ARG A 98 -9.42 12.97 4.04
N VAL A 99 -10.22 14.03 4.14
CA VAL A 99 -10.21 15.15 3.19
C VAL A 99 -9.30 16.25 3.71
N PHE A 100 -8.29 16.61 2.92
CA PHE A 100 -7.41 17.73 3.21
C PHE A 100 -7.70 18.85 2.21
N GLU A 101 -7.95 20.05 2.73
CA GLU A 101 -8.04 21.23 1.86
C GLU A 101 -6.66 21.59 1.32
N SER A 102 -6.54 21.83 0.02
CA SER A 102 -5.32 22.42 -0.53
C SER A 102 -5.26 23.88 -0.08
N LYS A 103 -4.36 24.21 0.84
CA LYS A 103 -3.93 25.61 1.01
C LYS A 103 -3.08 25.98 -0.21
N GLY A 104 -3.72 26.47 -1.27
CA GLY A 104 -3.05 26.88 -2.50
C GLY A 104 -3.98 26.95 -3.71
N SER A 105 -3.66 27.83 -4.65
CA SER A 105 -4.46 28.04 -5.86
C SER A 105 -4.50 26.76 -6.73
N PRO A 106 -5.42 26.62 -7.70
CA PRO A 106 -5.58 25.41 -8.52
C PRO A 106 -4.30 24.89 -9.23
N ALA A 107 -3.26 25.72 -9.35
CA ALA A 107 -1.96 25.33 -9.87
C ALA A 107 -1.15 24.43 -8.91
N GLU A 108 -1.34 24.55 -7.59
CA GLU A 108 -0.56 23.86 -6.56
C GLU A 108 -1.17 22.50 -6.16
N ALA A 109 -2.49 22.34 -6.32
CA ALA A 109 -3.22 21.11 -6.00
C ALA A 109 -2.81 19.88 -6.84
N ARG A 110 -2.24 20.10 -8.04
CA ARG A 110 -1.78 19.01 -8.92
C ARG A 110 -0.59 18.20 -8.36
N ALA A 111 0.03 18.65 -7.27
CA ALA A 111 1.19 18.00 -6.68
C ALA A 111 0.90 17.10 -5.45
N GLY A 112 -0.33 17.05 -4.93
CA GLY A 112 -0.55 16.78 -3.50
C GLY A 112 -1.56 15.72 -3.06
N ALA A 113 -2.09 14.83 -3.91
CA ALA A 113 -3.00 13.78 -3.42
C ALA A 113 -2.22 12.64 -2.74
N ARG A 114 -2.16 12.66 -1.40
CA ARG A 114 -1.63 11.57 -0.54
C ARG A 114 -2.80 10.71 -0.06
N ALA A 115 -2.84 9.44 -0.47
CA ALA A 115 -3.58 8.43 0.27
C ALA A 115 -2.63 7.90 1.36
N GLU A 116 -2.97 8.16 2.62
CA GLU A 116 -2.30 7.54 3.76
C GLU A 116 -3.04 6.25 4.05
N LEU A 117 -2.47 5.12 3.65
CA LEU A 117 -2.83 3.84 4.26
C LEU A 117 -1.99 3.73 5.53
N ARG A 118 -2.67 3.46 6.65
CA ARG A 118 -1.98 3.19 7.92
C ARG A 118 -1.44 1.75 7.87
N SER A 119 -0.92 1.19 8.96
CA SER A 119 -0.26 -0.13 8.96
C SER A 119 -0.74 -1.00 10.10
#